data_AF-A0A7C2IA46-F1
#
_entry.id   AF-A0A7C2IA46-F1
#
_cell.length_a   1.000
_cell.length_b   1.000
_cell.length_c   1.000
_cell.angle_alpha   90.00
_cell.angle_beta   90.00
_cell.angle_gamma   90.00
#
_symmetry.space_group_name_H-M   'P 1'
#
loop_
_entity.id
_entity.type
_entity.pdbx_description
1 polymer ?
#
loop_
_entity_poly.entity_id
_entity_poly.type
_entity_poly.pdbx_seq_one_letter_code
_entity_poly.pdbx_strand_id
1 'polypeptide(L)' 'MPFQYINVTKDPAGMKQMLQHAKGQRTVPVIVEGGKVTIGFDGGG' A
#
# COMPACT_ATOMS: atom_id res chain seq x y z
N MET A 1 -6.19 -7.91 14.86
CA MET A 1 -5.70 -8.59 13.65
C MET A 1 -4.26 -8.16 13.43
N PRO A 2 -3.31 -9.07 13.15
CA PRO A 2 -1.94 -8.68 12.84
C PRO A 2 -1.92 -7.95 11.49
N PHE A 3 -1.37 -6.74 11.45
CA PHE A 3 -1.10 -6.00 10.23
C PHE A 3 0.41 -5.79 10.10
N GLN A 4 0.90 -5.82 8.87
CA GLN A 4 2.30 -5.54 8.58
C GLN A 4 2.42 -4.13 8.00
N TYR A 5 3.21 -3.28 8.64
CA TYR A 5 3.54 -1.97 8.12
C TYR A 5 4.84 -2.04 7.33
N ILE A 6 4.80 -1.62 6.07
CA ILE A 6 5.96 -1.59 5.18
C ILE A 6 6.21 -0.14 4.76
N ASN A 7 7.35 0.41 5.14
CA ASN A 7 7.78 1.71 4.65
C ASN A 7 8.42 1.56 3.26
N VAL A 8 7.62 1.75 2.23
CA VAL A 8 8.03 1.61 0.81
C VAL A 8 9.15 2.57 0.39
N THR A 9 9.38 3.66 1.13
CA THR A 9 10.51 4.58 0.85
C THR A 9 11.85 4.02 1.29
N LYS A 10 11.84 3.09 2.26
CA LYS A 10 13.03 2.42 2.80
C LYS A 10 13.17 0.97 2.31
N ASP A 11 12.10 0.41 1.75
CA ASP A 11 12.04 -0.96 1.26
C ASP A 11 11.70 -1.00 -0.25
N PRO A 12 12.70 -1.23 -1.13
CA PRO A 12 12.48 -1.36 -2.57
C PRO A 12 11.57 -2.54 -2.95
N ALA A 13 11.59 -3.64 -2.20
CA ALA A 13 10.72 -4.79 -2.44
C ALA A 13 9.26 -4.44 -2.07
N GLY A 14 9.07 -3.76 -0.94
CA GLY A 14 7.80 -3.18 -0.53
C GLY A 14 7.23 -2.21 -1.57
N MET A 15 8.07 -1.33 -2.13
CA MET A 15 7.69 -0.43 -3.23
C MET A 15 7.24 -1.19 -4.47
N LYS A 16 7.93 -2.27 -4.86
CA LYS A 16 7.54 -3.10 -6.00
C LYS A 16 6.17 -3.74 -5.77
N GLN A 17 5.92 -4.30 -4.59
CA GLN A 17 4.61 -4.86 -4.24
C GLN A 17 3.51 -3.79 -4.25
N MET A 18 3.78 -2.61 -3.68
CA MET A 18 2.85 -1.48 -3.72
C MET A 18 2.49 -1.07 -5.16
N LEU A 19 3.49 -0.96 -6.05
CA LEU A 19 3.27 -0.59 -7.45
C LEU A 19 2.46 -1.63 -8.22
N GLN A 20 2.61 -2.93 -7.90
CA GLN A 20 1.79 -3.99 -8.49
C GLN A 20 0.30 -3.81 -8.11
N HIS A 21 0.03 -3.49 -6.85
CA HIS A 21 -1.33 -3.24 -6.37
C HIS A 21 -1.91 -1.91 -6.88
N ALA A 22 -1.07 -0.88 -7.02
CA ALA A 22 -1.46 0.46 -7.41
C ALA A 22 -1.41 0.74 -8.92
N LYS A 23 -1.28 -0.30 -9.77
CA LYS A 23 -1.17 -0.17 -11.24
C LYS A 23 -0.10 0.84 -11.68
N GLY A 24 1.03 0.86 -10.98
CA GLY A 24 2.16 1.76 -11.25
C GLY A 24 2.06 3.16 -10.61
N GLN A 25 0.96 3.49 -9.93
CA GLN A 25 0.82 4.76 -9.23
C GLN A 25 1.60 4.74 -7.90
N ARG A 26 2.36 5.80 -7.61
CA ARG A 26 3.06 5.99 -6.34
C ARG A 26 2.19 6.71 -5.30
N THR A 27 0.92 6.34 -5.21
CA THR A 27 -0.03 6.92 -4.27
C THR A 27 -0.05 6.09 -3.00
N VAL A 28 0.22 6.73 -1.85
CA VAL A 28 0.20 6.10 -0.53
C VAL A 28 -0.94 6.71 0.32
N PRO A 29 -1.47 5.99 1.32
CA PRO A 29 -1.18 4.59 1.67
C PRO A 29 -1.85 3.58 0.71
N VAL A 30 -1.29 2.37 0.62
CA VAL A 30 -1.91 1.21 -0.04
C VAL A 30 -2.23 0.17 1.03
N ILE A 31 -3.51 -0.17 1.17
CA ILE A 31 -4.01 -1.11 2.18
C ILE A 31 -4.54 -2.34 1.44
N VAL A 32 -4.06 -3.52 1.83
CA VAL A 32 -4.52 -4.80 1.28
C VAL A 32 -5.16 -5.61 2.41
N GLU A 33 -6.47 -5.84 2.31
CA GLU A 33 -7.23 -6.58 3.32
C GLU A 33 -8.19 -7.55 2.62
N GLY A 34 -8.09 -8.85 2.91
CA GLY A 34 -9.00 -9.85 2.35
C GLY A 34 -9.08 -9.88 0.81
N GLY A 35 -8.01 -9.46 0.11
CA GLY A 35 -7.98 -9.34 -1.36
C GLY A 35 -8.51 -8.01 -1.91
N LYS A 36 -9.04 -7.13 -1.06
CA LYS A 36 -9.40 -5.76 -1.42
C LYS A 36 -8.16 -4.86 -1.34
N VAL A 37 -7.93 -4.09 -2.39
CA VAL A 37 -6.85 -3.09 -2.45
C VAL A 37 -7.47 -1.70 -2.37
N THR A 38 -7.08 -0.92 -1.37
CA THR A 38 -7.43 0.49 -1.19
C THR A 38 -6.19 1.35 -1.41
N ILE A 39 -6.26 2.36 -2.29
CA ILE A 39 -5.13 3.22 -2.65
C ILE A 39 -5.47 4.65 -2.28
N GLY A 40 -4.53 5.38 -1.66
CA GLY A 40 -4.67 6.80 -1.39
C GLY A 40 -5.80 7.10 -0.40
N PHE A 41 -5.87 6.34 0.69
CA PHE A 41 -6.81 6.62 1.77
C PHE A 41 -6.40 7.89 2.52
N ASP A 42 -7.10 8.99 2.27
CA ASP A 42 -6.84 10.31 2.86
C ASP A 42 -7.51 10.47 4.24
N GLY A 43 -7.33 9.47 5.12
CA GLY A 43 -7.78 9.49 6.51
C GLY A 43 -9.21 10.01 6.67
N GLY A 44 -10.21 9.21 6.28
CA GLY A 44 -11.63 9.62 6.34
C GLY A 44 -11.97 10.34 7.65
N GLY A 45 -12.46 11.58 7.51
CA GLY A 45 -13.05 12.35 8.60
C GLY A 45 -14.40 11.81 9.06
#